data_AF-A0A3A9ZN42-F1
#
_entry.id   AF-A0A3A9ZN42-F1
#
_cell.length_a   1.000
_cell.length_b   1.000
_cell.length_c   1.000
_cell.angle_alpha   90.00
_cell.angle_beta   90.00
_cell.angle_gamma   90.00
#
_symmetry.space_group_name_H-M   'P 1'
#
loop_
_entity.id
_entity.type
_entity.pdbx_description
1 polymer ?
#
loop_
_entity_poly.entity_id
_entity_poly.type
_entity_poly.pdbx_seq_one_letter_code
_entity_poly.pdbx_strand_id
1 'polypeptide(L)'
;MCPSTPAANATVFLGMITPAGRVAYVTPALPAEVALATAGTDAPVESRYRLAGPCVTTTCGFWTGDHCGLGERVVASYRETAGPAETDLPHCAIRRTCRWYAEQGRAACTACSHVVTDAR
;
A
#
# COMPACT_ATOMS: atom_id res chain seq x y z
N MET A 1 8.26 -0.34 7.37
CA MET A 1 6.87 -0.74 7.02
C MET A 1 6.75 -0.95 5.53
N CYS A 2 6.12 -2.04 5.12
CA CYS A 2 5.72 -2.31 3.74
C CYS A 2 4.23 -1.97 3.59
N PRO A 3 3.82 -1.15 2.60
CA PRO A 3 2.41 -0.85 2.34
C PRO A 3 1.68 -1.96 1.54
N SER A 4 2.34 -3.09 1.32
CA SER A 4 1.85 -4.21 0.52
C SER A 4 2.03 -5.54 1.26
N THR A 5 1.97 -5.50 2.59
CA THR A 5 2.02 -6.70 3.42
C THR A 5 0.69 -7.46 3.26
N PRO A 6 0.72 -8.78 2.96
CA PRO A 6 -0.50 -9.60 2.88
C PRO A 6 -1.28 -9.60 4.20
N ALA A 7 -2.60 -9.85 4.15
CA ALA A 7 -3.47 -9.81 5.30
C ALA A 7 -2.97 -10.69 6.47
N ALA A 8 -2.41 -11.85 6.17
CA ALA A 8 -1.88 -12.79 7.16
C ALA A 8 -0.77 -12.21 8.06
N ASN A 9 -0.05 -11.18 7.60
CA ASN A 9 1.08 -10.57 8.32
C ASN A 9 0.90 -9.07 8.55
N ALA A 10 -0.26 -8.52 8.20
CA ALA A 10 -0.54 -7.10 8.33
C ALA A 10 -0.73 -6.73 9.80
N THR A 11 -0.17 -5.58 10.20
CA THR A 11 -0.35 -5.02 11.55
C THR A 11 -1.09 -3.69 11.53
N VAL A 12 -1.15 -3.04 10.38
CA VAL A 12 -1.77 -1.72 10.19
C VAL A 12 -2.78 -1.77 9.07
N PHE A 13 -3.99 -1.29 9.35
CA PHE A 13 -4.99 -0.95 8.34
C PHE A 13 -4.82 0.52 7.95
N LEU A 14 -4.48 0.76 6.68
CA LEU A 14 -4.28 2.10 6.14
C LEU A 14 -5.56 2.72 5.59
N GLY A 15 -6.49 1.91 5.08
CA GLY A 15 -7.72 2.41 4.48
C GLY A 15 -8.42 1.41 3.58
N MET A 16 -9.59 1.80 3.06
CA MET A 16 -10.37 1.01 2.11
C MET A 16 -10.09 1.45 0.68
N ILE A 17 -10.11 0.50 -0.25
CA ILE A 17 -10.07 0.76 -1.68
C ILE A 17 -11.50 1.07 -2.12
N THR A 18 -11.69 2.26 -2.69
CA THR A 18 -12.99 2.73 -3.19
C THR A 18 -13.30 2.10 -4.54
N PRO A 19 -14.57 2.09 -5.00
CA PRO A 19 -14.93 1.65 -6.35
C PRO A 19 -14.21 2.40 -7.47
N ALA A 20 -13.71 3.61 -7.19
CA ALA A 20 -12.90 4.39 -8.11
C ALA A 20 -11.42 3.93 -8.17
N GLY A 21 -11.06 2.83 -7.50
CA GLY A 21 -9.70 2.29 -7.49
C GLY A 21 -8.71 3.08 -6.61
N ARG A 22 -9.22 3.96 -5.74
CA ARG A 22 -8.40 4.82 -4.87
C ARG A 22 -8.52 4.44 -3.41
N VAL A 23 -7.43 4.53 -2.66
CA VAL A 23 -7.42 4.30 -1.20
C VAL A 23 -8.03 5.49 -0.45
N ALA A 24 -9.13 5.24 0.26
CA ALA A 24 -9.66 6.11 1.30
C ALA A 24 -8.90 5.84 2.61
N TYR A 25 -7.89 6.66 2.89
CA TYR A 25 -7.02 6.51 4.06
C TYR A 25 -7.77 6.81 5.37
N VAL A 26 -7.51 6.01 6.39
CA VAL A 26 -8.00 6.21 7.76
C VAL A 26 -6.90 6.84 8.61
N THR A 27 -7.24 7.93 9.30
CA THR A 27 -6.34 8.65 10.20
C THR A 27 -7.06 8.97 11.51
N PRO A 28 -6.54 8.54 12.68
CA PRO A 28 -5.32 7.76 12.88
C PRO A 28 -5.44 6.33 12.31
N ALA A 29 -4.32 5.66 12.05
CA ALA A 29 -4.35 4.28 11.59
C ALA A 29 -4.99 3.35 12.61
N LEU A 30 -5.65 2.30 12.12
CA LEU A 30 -6.23 1.25 12.94
C LEU A 30 -5.35 -0.01 12.91
N PRO A 31 -5.37 -0.84 13.96
CA PRO A 31 -4.79 -2.18 13.90
C PRO A 31 -5.43 -3.01 12.78
N ALA A 32 -4.63 -3.78 12.04
CA ALA A 32 -5.15 -4.59 10.94
C ALA A 32 -6.21 -5.61 11.41
N GLU A 33 -6.01 -6.23 12.57
CA GLU A 33 -6.93 -7.20 13.17
C GLU A 33 -8.35 -6.68 13.31
N VAL A 34 -8.53 -5.39 13.63
CA VAL A 34 -9.85 -4.76 13.78
C VAL A 34 -10.58 -4.72 12.44
N ALA A 35 -9.89 -4.33 11.37
CA ALA A 35 -10.47 -4.30 10.03
C ALA A 35 -10.72 -5.73 9.50
N LEU A 36 -9.78 -6.64 9.72
CA LEU A 36 -9.88 -8.04 9.28
C LEU A 36 -11.02 -8.80 9.95
N ALA A 37 -11.31 -8.52 11.22
CA ALA A 37 -12.45 -9.12 11.93
C ALA A 37 -13.81 -8.76 11.30
N THR A 38 -13.88 -7.65 10.56
CA THR A 38 -15.08 -7.19 9.86
C THR A 38 -15.07 -7.50 8.36
N ALA A 39 -14.00 -8.12 7.86
CA ALA A 39 -13.89 -8.44 6.45
C ALA A 39 -14.83 -9.59 6.10
N GLY A 40 -15.84 -9.31 5.26
CA GLY A 40 -16.64 -10.36 4.63
C GLY A 40 -15.79 -11.26 3.72
N THR A 41 -16.33 -12.41 3.32
CA THR A 41 -15.65 -13.43 2.51
C THR A 41 -15.93 -13.32 1.01
N ASP A 42 -16.76 -12.36 0.59
CA ASP A 42 -17.24 -12.25 -0.80
C ASP A 42 -16.15 -11.84 -1.80
N ALA A 43 -15.04 -11.28 -1.31
CA ALA A 43 -13.89 -10.89 -2.10
C ALA A 43 -12.61 -10.92 -1.26
N PRO A 44 -11.43 -11.14 -1.90
CA PRO A 44 -10.14 -11.06 -1.23
C PRO A 44 -10.02 -9.77 -0.42
N VAL A 45 -9.36 -9.85 0.73
CA VAL A 45 -9.20 -8.68 1.61
C VAL A 45 -8.33 -7.62 0.91
N GLU A 46 -7.27 -8.04 0.26
CA GLU A 46 -6.29 -7.19 -0.41
C GLU A 46 -6.88 -6.41 -1.59
N SER A 47 -8.02 -6.84 -2.15
CA SER A 47 -8.72 -6.09 -3.19
C SER A 47 -9.61 -4.99 -2.62
N ARG A 48 -9.88 -5.02 -1.31
CA ARG A 48 -10.75 -4.06 -0.61
C ARG A 48 -10.00 -3.20 0.39
N TYR A 49 -8.93 -3.68 0.98
CA TYR A 49 -8.20 -3.01 2.05
C TYR A 49 -6.76 -2.75 1.67
N ARG A 50 -6.27 -1.56 2.03
CA ARG A 50 -4.86 -1.22 2.01
C ARG A 50 -4.27 -1.53 3.38
N LEU A 51 -3.38 -2.52 3.41
CA LEU A 51 -2.77 -3.04 4.62
C LEU A 51 -1.26 -2.76 4.64
N ALA A 52 -0.68 -2.72 5.83
CA ALA A 52 0.75 -2.58 6.02
C ALA A 52 1.26 -3.40 7.20
N GLY A 53 2.55 -3.74 7.14
CA GLY A 53 3.25 -4.45 8.20
C GLY A 53 4.77 -4.26 8.12
N PRO A 54 5.56 -5.01 8.90
CA PRO A 54 7.01 -5.01 8.80
C PRO A 54 7.47 -5.32 7.37
N CYS A 55 8.51 -4.63 6.90
CA CYS A 55 9.12 -4.96 5.61
C CYS A 55 10.12 -6.10 5.84
N VAL A 56 9.92 -7.23 5.17
CA VAL A 56 10.73 -8.43 5.37
C VAL A 56 12.00 -8.46 4.49
N THR A 57 12.19 -7.46 3.62
CA THR A 57 13.39 -7.27 2.79
C THR A 57 13.79 -8.53 2.03
N THR A 58 14.89 -9.19 2.37
CA THR A 58 15.50 -10.32 1.65
C THR A 58 14.60 -11.55 1.51
N THR A 59 13.57 -11.72 2.34
CA THR A 59 12.60 -12.82 2.19
C THR A 59 11.36 -12.42 1.36
N CYS A 60 11.29 -11.18 0.89
CA CYS A 60 10.25 -10.71 -0.01
C CYS A 60 10.61 -11.08 -1.46
N GLY A 61 9.69 -11.72 -2.19
CA GLY A 61 9.90 -12.05 -3.61
C GLY A 61 10.07 -10.85 -4.55
N PHE A 62 9.82 -9.62 -4.07
CA PHE A 62 10.04 -8.38 -4.80
C PHE A 62 11.32 -7.64 -4.41
N TRP A 63 12.14 -8.20 -3.51
CA TRP A 63 13.40 -7.60 -3.14
C TRP A 63 14.45 -7.83 -4.22
N THR A 64 15.14 -6.78 -4.64
CA THR A 64 16.12 -6.84 -5.75
C THR A 64 17.50 -7.29 -5.29
N GLY A 65 17.75 -7.31 -3.97
CA GLY A 65 19.05 -7.51 -3.35
C GLY A 65 19.41 -6.36 -2.42
N ASP A 66 19.04 -5.14 -2.79
CA ASP A 66 19.39 -3.89 -2.11
C ASP A 66 18.20 -2.96 -1.87
N HIS A 67 17.11 -3.06 -2.64
CA HIS A 67 15.92 -2.21 -2.51
C HIS A 67 14.61 -2.94 -2.85
N CYS A 68 13.48 -2.24 -2.67
CA CYS A 68 12.15 -2.76 -2.97
C CYS A 68 11.78 -2.56 -4.45
N GLY A 69 11.91 -3.61 -5.26
CA GLY A 69 11.54 -3.59 -6.68
C GLY A 69 10.04 -3.41 -6.93
N LEU A 70 9.17 -3.80 -5.97
CA LEU A 70 7.73 -3.54 -6.09
C LEU A 70 7.42 -2.04 -5.97
N GLY A 71 8.05 -1.35 -5.03
CA GLY A 71 7.84 0.09 -4.85
C GLY A 71 8.32 0.88 -6.06
N GLU A 72 9.47 0.49 -6.62
CA GLU A 72 9.99 1.03 -7.89
C GLU A 72 9.01 0.80 -9.05
N ARG A 73 8.57 -0.45 -9.26
CA ARG A 73 7.64 -0.80 -10.35
C ARG A 73 6.33 -0.04 -10.27
N VAL A 74 5.75 0.09 -9.08
CA VAL A 74 4.50 0.85 -8.87
C VAL A 74 4.66 2.30 -9.28
N VAL A 75 5.80 2.93 -8.97
CA VAL A 75 6.08 4.31 -9.38
C VAL A 75 6.22 4.42 -10.89
N ALA A 76 6.94 3.49 -11.53
CA ALA A 76 7.11 3.46 -12.97
C ALA A 76 5.76 3.30 -13.70
N SER A 77 4.96 2.29 -13.34
CA SER A 77 3.65 2.03 -13.94
C SER A 77 2.67 3.18 -13.74
N TYR A 78 2.71 3.86 -12.58
CA TYR A 78 1.86 5.03 -12.35
C TYR A 78 2.24 6.19 -13.28
N ARG A 79 3.54 6.43 -13.54
CA ARG A 79 3.98 7.50 -14.44
C ARG A 79 3.54 7.30 -15.88
N GLU A 80 3.43 6.05 -16.34
CA GLU A 80 2.97 5.72 -17.69
C GLU A 80 1.46 5.95 -17.88
N THR A 81 0.70 5.90 -16.78
CA THR A 81 -0.77 5.91 -16.80
C THR A 81 -1.40 7.18 -16.22
N ALA A 82 -0.65 7.94 -15.43
CA ALA A 82 -1.17 9.13 -14.75
C ALA A 82 -1.20 10.37 -15.63
N GLY A 83 -2.27 11.15 -15.48
CA GLY A 83 -2.38 12.53 -15.96
C GLY A 83 -1.60 13.53 -15.08
N PRO A 84 -2.00 14.82 -15.01
CA PRO A 84 -1.23 15.84 -14.28
C PRO A 84 -1.00 15.46 -12.81
N ALA A 85 0.18 15.84 -12.30
CA ALA A 85 0.65 15.44 -10.98
C ALA A 85 -0.31 15.88 -9.85
N GLU A 86 -0.67 14.95 -8.95
CA GLU A 86 -1.37 15.29 -7.71
C GLU A 86 -0.49 16.18 -6.82
N THR A 87 -1.00 17.37 -6.47
CA THR A 87 -0.29 18.34 -5.63
C THR A 87 -0.18 17.87 -4.18
N ASP A 88 -1.24 17.24 -3.67
CA ASP A 88 -1.36 16.83 -2.27
C ASP A 88 -1.22 15.33 -2.09
N LEU A 89 -0.46 14.95 -1.06
CA LEU A 89 -0.28 13.55 -0.70
C LEU A 89 -1.29 13.13 0.38
N PRO A 90 -1.80 11.88 0.34
CA PRO A 90 -2.74 11.40 1.36
C PRO A 90 -2.13 11.43 2.77
N HIS A 91 -2.92 11.57 3.81
CA HIS A 91 -2.43 11.41 5.18
C HIS A 91 -2.18 9.92 5.49
N CYS A 92 -0.96 9.45 5.23
CA CYS A 92 -0.57 8.05 5.40
C CYS A 92 0.18 7.85 6.73
N ALA A 93 -0.40 7.03 7.62
CA ALA A 93 0.11 6.80 8.96
C ALA A 93 1.52 6.18 9.02
N ILE A 94 1.93 5.43 7.99
CA ILE A 94 3.24 4.79 7.94
C ILE A 94 4.29 5.60 7.16
N ARG A 95 3.98 6.80 6.63
CA ARG A 95 4.89 7.52 5.71
C ARG A 95 6.33 7.60 6.23
N ARG A 96 6.51 7.96 7.50
CA ARG A 96 7.83 8.11 8.13
C ARG A 96 8.64 6.81 8.24
N THR A 97 7.98 5.65 8.19
CA THR A 97 8.61 4.33 8.30
C THR A 97 8.39 3.47 7.04
N CYS A 98 7.79 4.03 5.99
CA CYS A 98 7.40 3.31 4.79
C CYS A 98 8.61 3.11 3.88
N ARG A 99 8.86 1.84 3.52
CA ARG A 99 9.95 1.42 2.62
C ARG A 99 9.84 2.09 1.26
N TRP A 100 8.65 2.07 0.65
CA TRP A 100 8.44 2.70 -0.66
C TRP A 100 8.68 4.20 -0.63
N TYR A 101 8.26 4.88 0.43
CA TYR A 101 8.52 6.33 0.58
C TYR A 101 10.00 6.62 0.83
N ALA A 102 10.66 5.81 1.66
CA ALA A 102 12.08 5.98 1.94
C ALA A 102 12.95 5.85 0.67
N GLU A 103 12.56 4.98 -0.27
CA GLU A 103 13.33 4.69 -1.48
C GLU A 103 12.91 5.57 -2.67
N GLN A 104 11.61 5.84 -2.82
CA GLN A 104 11.06 6.50 -4.02
C GLN A 104 10.39 7.86 -3.74
N GLY A 105 10.39 8.30 -2.47
CA GLY A 105 9.90 9.60 -2.06
C GLY A 105 8.41 9.82 -2.34
N ARG A 106 8.06 11.07 -2.71
CA ARG A 106 6.67 11.49 -2.93
C ARG A 106 5.98 10.70 -4.04
N ALA A 107 6.71 10.31 -5.08
CA ALA A 107 6.16 9.57 -6.21
C ALA A 107 5.54 8.22 -5.76
N ALA A 108 6.17 7.54 -4.80
CA ALA A 108 5.59 6.33 -4.22
C ALA A 108 4.30 6.61 -3.45
N CYS A 109 4.17 7.73 -2.74
CA CYS A 109 2.93 8.04 -2.03
C CYS A 109 1.77 8.29 -2.98
N THR A 110 1.99 9.02 -4.07
CA THR A 110 0.96 9.26 -5.08
C THR A 110 0.52 7.94 -5.71
N ALA A 111 1.47 7.15 -6.23
CA ALA A 111 1.19 5.86 -6.86
C ALA A 111 0.53 4.86 -5.90
N CYS A 112 0.99 4.78 -4.65
CA CYS A 112 0.46 3.88 -3.62
C CYS A 112 -1.04 4.11 -3.33
N SER A 113 -1.54 5.33 -3.54
CA SER A 113 -2.96 5.64 -3.35
C SER A 113 -3.88 5.05 -4.42
N HIS A 114 -3.31 4.57 -5.53
CA HIS A 114 -4.01 3.98 -6.68
C HIS A 114 -3.76 2.47 -6.82
N VAL A 115 -3.02 1.85 -5.88
CA VAL A 115 -2.73 0.41 -5.93
C VAL A 115 -3.96 -0.37 -5.46
N VAL A 116 -4.50 -1.18 -6.39
CA VAL A 116 -5.49 -2.22 -6.11
C VAL A 116 -4.81 -3.57 -6.30
N THR A 117 -4.86 -4.44 -5.30
CA THR A 117 -4.26 -5.77 -5.37
C THR A 117 -5.35 -6.79 -5.68
N ASP A 118 -5.33 -7.34 -6.90
CA ASP A 118 -6.12 -8.52 -7.24
C ASP A 118 -5.35 -9.75 -6.77
N ALA A 119 -5.70 -10.29 -5.60
CA ALA A 119 -5.20 -11.58 -5.15
C ALA A 119 -6.00 -12.67 -5.87
N ARG A 120 -5.61 -12.97 -7.12
CA ARG A 120 -6.01 -14.19 -7.81
C ARG A 120 -5.21 -15.39 -7.32
#